data_AF-A0A956R3Q4-F1
#
_entry.id   AF-A0A956R3Q4-F1
#
_cell.length_a   1.000
_cell.length_b   1.000
_cell.length_c   1.000
_cell.angle_alpha   90.00
_cell.angle_beta   90.00
_cell.angle_gamma   90.00
#
_symmetry.space_group_name_H-M   'P 1'
#
loop_
_entity.id
_entity.type
_entity.pdbx_description
1 polymer ?
#
loop_
_entity_poly.entity_id
_entity_poly.type
_entity_poly.pdbx_seq_one_letter_code
_entity_poly.pdbx_strand_id
1 'polypeptide(L)'
;DGLQFAGGGVSLWSNAALQRVRLASLAEAGAIVRIGFSSDLTELGPSPLQTVDGDLLIWSTGLSELGGLPALNFVGETLWIDGNALLPTCAAQALADQATVLGPTVITANLADACG
;
A
#
# COMPACT_ATOMS: atom_id res chain seq x y z
N ASP A 1 -14.92 5.87 -17.40
CA ASP A 1 -13.49 6.11 -17.65
C ASP A 1 -12.81 6.60 -16.39
N GLY A 2 -11.96 5.75 -15.80
CA GLY A 2 -11.24 6.03 -14.56
C GLY A 2 -9.76 6.32 -14.83
N LEU A 3 -9.07 6.90 -13.85
CA LEU A 3 -7.63 7.14 -13.91
C LEU A 3 -6.89 5.81 -14.01
N GLN A 4 -6.22 5.55 -15.15
CA GLN A 4 -5.47 4.31 -15.39
C GLN A 4 -3.98 4.42 -15.06
N PHE A 5 -3.41 5.61 -15.28
CA PHE A 5 -2.02 5.91 -15.03
C PHE A 5 -1.91 7.20 -14.23
N ALA A 6 -1.14 7.17 -13.15
CA ALA A 6 -0.81 8.33 -12.34
C ALA A 6 0.69 8.61 -12.40
N GLY A 7 1.14 9.37 -13.40
CA GLY A 7 2.57 9.66 -13.58
C GLY A 7 3.21 10.38 -12.40
N GLY A 8 2.47 11.28 -11.73
CA GLY A 8 2.91 11.94 -10.49
C GLY A 8 2.63 11.12 -9.22
N GLY A 9 2.04 9.94 -9.34
CA GLY A 9 1.66 9.11 -8.21
C GLY A 9 0.28 9.41 -7.60
N VAL A 10 -0.03 8.68 -6.54
CA VAL A 10 -1.25 8.79 -5.74
C VAL A 10 -0.89 9.07 -4.29
N SER A 11 -1.56 10.07 -3.70
CA SER A 11 -1.31 10.51 -2.34
C SER A 11 -2.60 10.57 -1.53
N LEU A 12 -2.78 9.64 -0.62
CA LEU A 12 -3.84 9.61 0.38
C LEU A 12 -3.22 9.88 1.74
N TRP A 13 -3.13 11.16 2.13
CA TRP A 13 -2.39 11.58 3.31
C TRP A 13 -3.26 12.41 4.24
N SER A 14 -3.22 12.10 5.54
CA SER A 14 -3.92 12.87 6.58
C SER A 14 -5.43 12.98 6.35
N ASN A 15 -6.09 11.87 6.02
CA ASN A 15 -7.53 11.84 5.82
C ASN A 15 -8.21 11.18 7.02
N ALA A 16 -8.47 11.97 8.06
CA ALA A 16 -9.00 11.47 9.33
C ALA A 16 -10.37 10.79 9.22
N ALA A 17 -11.21 11.17 8.26
CA ALA A 17 -12.55 10.59 8.08
C ALA A 17 -12.64 9.55 6.94
N LEU A 18 -11.53 9.29 6.23
CA LEU A 18 -11.53 8.38 5.09
C LEU A 18 -11.48 6.94 5.58
N GLN A 19 -12.60 6.24 5.47
CA GLN A 19 -12.72 4.85 5.94
C GLN A 19 -12.31 3.81 4.90
N ARG A 20 -12.51 4.15 3.62
CA ARG A 20 -12.28 3.24 2.51
C ARG A 20 -11.69 3.98 1.33
N VAL A 21 -10.80 3.32 0.60
CA VAL A 21 -10.35 3.82 -0.70
C VAL A 21 -10.37 2.72 -1.75
N ARG A 22 -10.65 3.10 -3.00
CA ARG A 22 -10.67 2.20 -4.15
C ARG A 22 -9.89 2.82 -5.29
N LEU A 23 -8.84 2.15 -5.72
CA LEU A 23 -8.05 2.53 -6.90
C LEU A 23 -8.53 1.70 -8.11
N ALA A 24 -9.84 1.76 -8.40
CA ALA A 24 -10.55 0.76 -9.20
C ALA A 24 -10.14 0.66 -10.68
N SER A 25 -9.41 1.65 -11.20
CA SER A 25 -8.93 1.64 -12.59
C SER A 25 -7.43 1.87 -12.71
N LEU A 26 -6.76 2.18 -11.60
CA LEU A 26 -5.34 2.53 -11.61
C LEU A 26 -4.53 1.26 -11.80
N ALA A 27 -3.86 1.13 -12.94
CA ALA A 27 -2.99 0.00 -13.26
C ALA A 27 -1.53 0.31 -12.93
N GLU A 28 -1.13 1.59 -13.01
CA GLU A 28 0.27 2.00 -12.89
C GLU A 28 0.40 3.38 -12.23
N ALA A 29 1.41 3.52 -11.37
CA ALA A 29 1.80 4.79 -10.74
C ALA A 29 3.29 5.05 -10.98
N GLY A 30 3.60 6.23 -11.53
CA GLY A 30 4.96 6.54 -12.00
C GLY A 30 5.93 7.00 -10.91
N ALA A 31 5.47 7.76 -9.93
CA ALA A 31 6.37 8.36 -8.92
C ALA A 31 6.20 7.79 -7.51
N ILE A 32 4.97 7.76 -7.00
CA ILE A 32 4.73 7.36 -5.62
C ILE A 32 3.31 6.88 -5.42
N VAL A 33 3.10 5.85 -4.63
CA VAL A 33 1.80 5.55 -4.01
C VAL A 33 2.00 5.68 -2.51
N ARG A 34 1.49 6.77 -1.93
CA ARG A 34 1.53 6.98 -0.48
C ARG A 34 0.15 6.97 0.13
N ILE A 35 -0.02 6.16 1.16
CA ILE A 35 -1.23 6.03 1.96
C ILE A 35 -0.80 6.17 3.41
N GLY A 36 -1.27 7.20 4.10
CA GLY A 36 -0.92 7.32 5.51
C GLY A 36 -1.59 8.41 6.30
N PHE A 37 -1.29 8.40 7.61
CA PHE A 37 -1.91 9.28 8.61
C PHE A 37 -3.44 9.27 8.52
N SER A 38 -4.00 8.09 8.30
CA SER A 38 -5.43 7.89 8.09
C SER A 38 -5.87 6.71 8.95
N SER A 39 -5.93 6.93 10.26
CA SER A 39 -6.24 5.89 11.26
C SER A 39 -7.59 5.22 11.03
N ASP A 40 -8.55 5.95 10.45
CA ASP A 40 -9.89 5.45 10.18
C ASP A 40 -9.97 4.67 8.86
N LEU A 41 -8.90 4.69 8.05
CA LEU A 41 -8.83 3.92 6.81
C LEU A 41 -8.63 2.44 7.15
N THR A 42 -9.73 1.70 7.18
CA THR A 42 -9.76 0.28 7.52
C THR A 42 -9.87 -0.63 6.31
N GLU A 43 -10.22 -0.09 5.14
CA GLU A 43 -10.44 -0.89 3.92
C GLU A 43 -9.72 -0.29 2.71
N LEU A 44 -8.84 -1.09 2.11
CA LEU A 44 -8.31 -0.89 0.77
C LEU A 44 -9.07 -1.80 -0.18
N GLY A 45 -9.97 -1.23 -0.99
CA GLY A 45 -10.72 -2.02 -1.96
C GLY A 45 -9.83 -2.51 -3.11
N PRO A 46 -10.28 -3.55 -3.84
CA PRO A 46 -9.48 -4.19 -4.87
C PRO A 46 -9.06 -3.19 -5.95
N SER A 47 -7.77 -3.21 -6.27
CA SER A 47 -7.14 -2.38 -7.28
C SER A 47 -6.47 -3.26 -8.34
N PRO A 48 -6.55 -2.90 -9.63
CA PRO A 48 -5.76 -3.53 -10.67
C PRO A 48 -4.32 -2.98 -10.72
N LEU A 49 -3.86 -2.23 -9.70
CA LEU A 49 -2.52 -1.66 -9.64
C LEU A 49 -1.48 -2.78 -9.70
N GLN A 50 -0.70 -2.79 -10.77
CA GLN A 50 0.35 -3.76 -11.04
C GLN A 50 1.72 -3.19 -10.70
N THR A 51 1.94 -1.94 -11.08
CA THR A 51 3.27 -1.33 -11.09
C THR A 51 3.26 -0.02 -10.32
N VAL A 52 4.25 0.13 -9.44
CA VAL A 52 4.65 1.41 -8.86
C VAL A 52 6.11 1.63 -9.26
N ASP A 53 6.37 2.53 -10.20
CA ASP A 53 7.75 2.73 -10.69
C ASP A 53 8.65 3.41 -9.66
N GLY A 54 8.07 4.13 -8.70
CA GLY A 54 8.79 4.70 -7.57
C GLY A 54 8.44 4.04 -6.24
N ASP A 55 8.08 4.84 -5.23
CA ASP A 55 7.89 4.36 -3.86
C ASP A 55 6.45 3.91 -3.57
N LEU A 56 6.29 2.79 -2.85
CA LEU A 56 5.04 2.40 -2.21
C LEU A 56 5.16 2.60 -0.70
N LEU A 57 4.44 3.59 -0.16
CA LEU A 57 4.47 3.95 1.26
C LEU A 57 3.08 3.72 1.90
N ILE A 58 3.01 2.86 2.91
CA ILE A 58 1.81 2.60 3.72
C ILE A 58 2.16 2.84 5.19
N TRP A 59 1.70 3.97 5.74
CA TRP A 59 2.11 4.39 7.08
C TRP A 59 0.95 4.88 7.95
N SER A 60 0.79 4.28 9.14
CA SER A 60 -0.13 4.79 10.17
C SER A 60 -1.57 4.83 9.65
N THR A 61 -2.01 3.66 9.17
CA THR A 61 -3.37 3.40 8.73
C THR A 61 -4.08 2.46 9.70
N GLY A 62 -5.41 2.42 9.62
CA GLY A 62 -6.24 1.43 10.32
C GLY A 62 -6.41 0.11 9.57
N LEU A 63 -5.60 -0.14 8.53
CA LEU A 63 -5.72 -1.33 7.70
C LEU A 63 -5.36 -2.57 8.53
N SER A 64 -6.19 -3.62 8.42
CA SER A 64 -5.89 -4.94 8.99
C SER A 64 -5.40 -5.94 7.95
N GLU A 65 -5.45 -5.59 6.66
CA GLU A 65 -5.02 -6.42 5.54
C GLU A 65 -4.64 -5.55 4.34
N LEU A 66 -3.86 -6.13 3.41
CA LEU A 66 -3.44 -5.51 2.15
C LEU A 66 -3.99 -6.23 0.91
N GLY A 67 -5.05 -7.04 1.06
CA GLY A 67 -5.69 -7.78 -0.04
C GLY A 67 -6.29 -6.90 -1.15
N GLY A 68 -6.35 -5.57 -0.95
CA GLY A 68 -6.72 -4.60 -1.97
C GLY A 68 -5.70 -4.39 -3.10
N LEU A 69 -4.49 -4.94 -2.98
CA LEU A 69 -3.43 -4.87 -4.00
C LEU A 69 -3.06 -6.25 -4.59
N PRO A 70 -4.04 -7.05 -5.07
CA PRO A 70 -3.79 -8.43 -5.47
C PRO A 70 -2.95 -8.55 -6.75
N ALA A 71 -2.84 -7.48 -7.53
CA ALA A 71 -2.14 -7.46 -8.81
C ALA A 71 -0.74 -6.82 -8.73
N LEU A 72 -0.37 -6.25 -7.58
CA LEU A 72 0.89 -5.52 -7.42
C LEU A 72 2.07 -6.49 -7.57
N ASN A 73 2.89 -6.28 -8.59
CA ASN A 73 4.00 -7.18 -8.93
C ASN A 73 5.35 -6.44 -9.00
N PHE A 74 5.36 -5.11 -8.99
CA PHE A 74 6.59 -4.33 -9.14
C PHE A 74 6.55 -3.04 -8.32
N VAL A 75 7.65 -2.80 -7.59
CA VAL A 75 7.98 -1.53 -6.91
C VAL A 75 9.40 -1.15 -7.32
N GLY A 76 9.53 -0.06 -8.07
CA GLY A 76 10.81 0.33 -8.67
C GLY A 76 11.79 0.99 -7.69
N GLU A 77 11.29 1.56 -6.59
CA GLU A 77 12.12 2.10 -5.51
C GLU A 77 11.81 1.42 -4.17
N THR A 78 11.32 2.15 -3.18
CA THR A 78 11.17 1.66 -1.81
C THR A 78 9.79 1.08 -1.55
N LEU A 79 9.74 -0.07 -0.87
CA LEU A 79 8.52 -0.54 -0.21
C LEU A 79 8.60 -0.23 1.28
N TRP A 80 7.77 0.69 1.76
CA TRP A 80 7.74 1.10 3.16
C TRP A 80 6.35 0.83 3.75
N ILE A 81 6.27 -0.10 4.70
CA ILE A 81 5.04 -0.43 5.43
C ILE A 81 5.34 -0.30 6.92
N ASP A 82 4.95 0.82 7.52
CA ASP A 82 5.32 1.14 8.90
C ASP A 82 4.16 1.62 9.76
N GLY A 83 4.20 1.34 11.06
CA GLY A 83 3.30 1.97 12.02
C GLY A 83 1.82 1.63 11.82
N ASN A 84 1.49 0.56 11.11
CA ASN A 84 0.12 0.12 10.90
C ASN A 84 -0.28 -0.84 12.03
N ALA A 85 -0.79 -0.28 13.12
CA ALA A 85 -1.00 -0.99 14.39
C ALA A 85 -1.97 -2.18 14.32
N LEU A 86 -2.83 -2.24 13.30
CA LEU A 86 -3.79 -3.32 13.07
C LEU A 86 -3.38 -4.28 11.95
N LEU A 87 -2.34 -3.94 11.18
CA LEU A 87 -1.90 -4.72 10.03
C LEU A 87 -0.90 -5.79 10.47
N PRO A 88 -1.18 -7.08 10.31
CA PRO A 88 -0.21 -8.14 10.60
C PRO A 88 1.09 -7.94 9.78
N THR A 89 2.24 -8.00 10.45
CA THR A 89 3.57 -7.88 9.80
C THR A 89 3.75 -8.90 8.67
N CYS A 90 3.23 -10.11 8.80
CA CYS A 90 3.27 -11.15 7.78
C CYS A 90 2.37 -10.85 6.58
N ALA A 91 1.28 -10.09 6.75
CA ALA A 91 0.47 -9.61 5.62
C ALA A 91 1.24 -8.56 4.81
N ALA A 92 2.00 -7.70 5.49
CA ALA A 92 2.93 -6.77 4.84
C ALA A 92 4.08 -7.53 4.13
N GLN A 93 4.61 -8.58 4.75
CA GLN A 93 5.64 -9.43 4.14
C GLN A 93 5.11 -10.18 2.92
N ALA A 94 3.89 -10.70 2.97
CA ALA A 94 3.26 -11.35 1.81
C ALA A 94 3.10 -10.40 0.62
N LEU A 95 2.77 -9.11 0.87
CA LEU A 95 2.75 -8.09 -0.17
C LEU A 95 4.16 -7.81 -0.73
N ALA A 96 5.19 -7.80 0.13
CA ALA A 96 6.57 -7.65 -0.32
C ALA A 96 7.04 -8.86 -1.13
N ASP A 97 6.64 -10.07 -0.76
CA ASP A 97 7.05 -11.32 -1.42
C ASP A 97 6.34 -11.52 -2.78
N GLN A 98 5.13 -10.98 -2.97
CA GLN A 98 4.45 -11.03 -4.28
C GLN A 98 5.04 -10.05 -5.30
N ALA A 99 5.74 -9.00 -4.85
CA ALA A 99 6.22 -7.92 -5.71
C ALA A 99 7.75 -7.93 -5.82
N THR A 100 8.26 -7.67 -7.03
CA THR A 100 9.68 -7.36 -7.20
C THR A 100 9.92 -5.94 -6.71
N VAL A 101 10.65 -5.79 -5.61
CA VAL A 101 11.09 -4.50 -5.07
C VAL A 101 12.57 -4.31 -5.41
N LEU A 102 12.92 -3.26 -6.16
CA LEU A 102 14.32 -3.01 -6.51
C LEU A 102 15.10 -2.27 -5.41
N GLY A 103 14.40 -1.44 -4.63
CA GLY A 103 14.96 -0.71 -3.51
C GLY A 103 14.80 -1.43 -2.16
N PRO A 104 14.95 -0.70 -1.05
CA PRO A 104 14.81 -1.28 0.28
C PRO A 104 13.35 -1.63 0.58
N THR A 105 13.16 -2.75 1.28
CA THR A 105 11.88 -3.11 1.89
C THR A 105 11.97 -2.85 3.40
N VAL A 106 11.12 -1.96 3.90
CA VAL A 106 11.02 -1.60 5.31
C VAL A 106 9.65 -2.00 5.81
N ILE A 107 9.61 -3.00 6.70
CA ILE A 107 8.37 -3.47 7.35
C ILE A 107 8.61 -3.45 8.85
N THR A 108 8.13 -2.41 9.52
CA THR A 108 8.39 -2.17 10.95
C THR A 108 7.18 -1.59 11.67
N ALA A 109 7.15 -1.68 13.00
CA ALA A 109 6.09 -1.08 13.83
C ALA A 109 4.63 -1.41 13.39
N ASN A 110 4.43 -2.53 12.69
CA ASN A 110 3.11 -3.06 12.36
C ASN A 110 2.63 -3.99 13.49
N LEU A 111 1.42 -4.56 13.37
CA LEU A 111 0.93 -5.52 14.35
C LEU A 111 1.89 -6.72 14.39
N ALA A 112 2.50 -6.93 15.56
CA ALA A 112 3.31 -8.10 15.82
C ALA A 112 2.40 -9.34 15.78
N ASP A 113 2.65 -10.21 14.82
CA ASP A 113 1.84 -11.39 14.53
C ASP A 113 2.66 -12.66 14.70
N ALA A 114 1.96 -13.74 15.07
CA ALA A 114 2.51 -15.08 15.24
C ALA A 114 2.28 -15.91 13.98
N CYS A 115 2.52 -15.34 12.80
CA CYS A 115 2.33 -16.04 11.55
C CYS A 115 3.36 -17.16 11.41
N GLY A 116 3.05 -18.32 12.01
CA GLY A 116 3.77 -19.59 11.87
C GLY A 116 5.17 -19.61 12.43
#